data_AF-A0A7V7WIF6-F1
#
_entry.id   AF-A0A7V7WIF6-F1
#
_cell.length_a   1.000
_cell.length_b   1.000
_cell.length_c   1.000
_cell.angle_alpha   90.00
_cell.angle_beta   90.00
_cell.angle_gamma   90.00
#
_symmetry.space_group_name_H-M   'P 1'
#
loop_
_entity.id
_entity.type
_entity.pdbx_description
1 polymer ?
#
loop_
_entity_poly.entity_id
_entity_poly.type
_entity_poly.pdbx_seq_one_letter_code
_entity_poly.pdbx_strand_id
1 'polypeptide(L)' 'FESSQMHMRPSREGKYLSLTCTLRATSQAQLDALYQALTRHPGVVMVL' A
#
# COMPACT_ATOMS: atom_id res chain seq x y z
N PHE A 1 10.34 13.47 -0.75
CA PHE A 1 9.74 12.14 -0.57
C PHE A 1 9.96 11.75 0.88
N GLU A 2 9.05 12.15 1.76
CA GLU A 2 9.10 11.77 3.17
C GLU A 2 8.68 10.29 3.25
N SER A 3 9.66 9.42 3.41
CA SER A 3 9.51 7.98 3.59
C SER A 3 8.93 7.68 4.98
N SER A 4 7.75 8.20 5.29
CA SER A 4 7.05 7.92 6.54
C SER A 4 6.59 6.48 6.55
N GLN A 5 7.34 5.64 7.27
CA GLN A 5 6.96 4.29 7.71
C GLN A 5 6.19 3.46 6.67
N MET A 6 6.91 2.95 5.67
CA MET A 6 6.44 1.77 4.96
C MET A 6 6.87 0.53 5.75
N HIS A 7 5.94 -0.09 6.47
CA HIS A 7 6.16 -1.35 7.14
C HIS A 7 5.77 -2.49 6.21
N MET A 8 6.75 -3.30 5.85
CA MET A 8 6.54 -4.50 5.06
C MET A 8 6.69 -5.70 5.98
N ARG A 9 5.65 -6.50 6.11
CA ARG A 9 5.65 -7.71 6.92
C ARG A 9 5.38 -8.92 6.03
N PRO A 10 6.37 -9.79 5.79
CA PRO A 10 6.12 -11.04 5.11
C PRO A 10 5.26 -11.95 6.01
N SER A 11 4.29 -12.63 5.41
CA SER A 11 3.51 -13.66 6.12
C SER A 11 4.41 -14.85 6.48
N ARG A 12 4.08 -15.54 7.58
CA ARG A 12 4.83 -16.69 8.12
C ARG A 12 5.05 -17.82 7.10
N GLU A 13 4.13 -17.99 6.15
CA GLU A 13 4.23 -19.01 5.09
C GLU A 13 4.73 -18.46 3.74
N GLY A 14 5.14 -17.17 3.67
CA GLY A 14 5.64 -16.55 2.44
C GLY A 14 4.59 -16.31 1.34
N LYS A 15 3.33 -16.68 1.58
CA LYS A 15 2.25 -16.60 0.58
C LYS A 15 1.69 -15.18 0.35
N TYR A 16 1.84 -14.30 1.36
CA TYR A 16 1.33 -12.92 1.31
C TYR A 16 2.35 -11.95 1.90
N LEU A 17 2.42 -10.76 1.32
CA LEU A 17 3.22 -9.64 1.82
C LEU A 17 2.25 -8.54 2.27
N SER A 18 2.25 -8.22 3.57
CA SER A 18 1.48 -7.09 4.09
C SER A 18 2.32 -5.81 3.99
N LEU A 19 1.76 -4.78 3.38
CA LEU A 19 2.37 -3.46 3.24
C LEU A 19 1.50 -2.45 4.00
N THR A 20 2.05 -1.79 5.01
CA THR A 20 1.41 -0.67 5.70
C THR A 20 2.18 0.60 5.38
N CYS A 21 1.55 1.52 4.65
CA CYS A 21 2.14 2.81 4.31
C CYS A 21 1.40 3.92 5.06
N THR A 22 2.12 4.64 5.92
CA THR A 22 1.56 5.82 6.60
C THR A 22 1.90 7.07 5.78
N LEU A 23 0.96 7.51 4.95
CA LEU A 23 1.14 8.69 4.10
C LEU A 23 0.31 9.88 4.58
N ARG A 24 0.88 11.08 4.49
CA ARG A 24 0.18 12.34 4.75
C ARG A 24 -0.63 12.73 3.51
N ALA A 25 -1.93 12.48 3.54
CA ALA A 25 -2.83 12.83 2.45
C ALA A 25 -3.01 14.36 2.36
N THR A 26 -2.34 14.99 1.40
CA THR A 26 -2.52 16.42 1.09
C THR A 26 -3.72 16.68 0.18
N SER A 27 -4.22 15.65 -0.52
CA SER A 27 -5.38 15.75 -1.42
C SER A 27 -6.04 14.39 -1.62
N GLN A 28 -7.37 14.36 -1.70
CA GLN A 28 -8.14 13.13 -1.89
C GLN A 28 -7.84 12.45 -3.24
N ALA A 29 -7.71 13.23 -4.31
CA ALA A 29 -7.36 12.70 -5.65
C ALA A 29 -6.01 11.96 -5.67
N GLN A 30 -5.05 12.38 -4.85
CA GLN A 30 -3.76 11.72 -4.73
C GLN A 30 -3.88 10.36 -4.02
N LEU A 31 -4.77 10.28 -3.02
CA LEU A 31 -5.07 9.04 -2.30
C LEU A 31 -5.82 8.06 -3.21
N ASP A 32 -6.79 8.54 -3.99
CA ASP A 32 -7.51 7.76 -5.00
C ASP A 32 -6.57 7.22 -6.08
N ALA A 33 -5.65 8.04 -6.59
CA ALA A 33 -4.67 7.60 -7.57
C ALA A 33 -3.78 6.47 -7.03
N LEU A 34 -3.36 6.56 -5.76
CA LEU A 34 -2.59 5.52 -5.09
C LEU A 34 -3.41 4.24 -4.90
N TYR A 35 -4.64 4.33 -4.39
CA TYR A 35 -5.54 3.18 -4.27
C TYR A 35 -5.76 2.51 -5.62
N GLN A 36 -6.07 3.29 -6.66
CA GLN A 36 -6.38 2.76 -7.97
C GLN A 36 -5.15 2.14 -8.66
N ALA A 37 -3.96 2.70 -8.47
CA ALA A 37 -2.71 2.12 -8.95
C ALA A 37 -2.37 0.80 -8.24
N LEU A 38 -2.57 0.73 -6.93
CA LEU A 38 -2.34 -0.49 -6.14
C LEU A 38 -3.35 -1.58 -6.47
N THR A 39 -4.65 -1.25 -6.56
CA THR A 39 -5.71 -2.20 -6.90
C THR A 39 -5.56 -2.75 -8.33
N ARG A 40 -5.00 -1.98 -9.26
CA ARG A 40 -4.70 -2.45 -10.63
C ARG A 40 -3.50 -3.39 -10.72
N HIS A 41 -2.73 -3.55 -9.63
CA HIS A 41 -1.54 -4.37 -9.66
C HIS A 41 -1.92 -5.86 -9.47
N PRO A 42 -1.55 -6.77 -10.39
CA PRO A 42 -1.96 -8.18 -10.37
C PRO A 42 -1.45 -8.98 -9.16
N GLY A 43 -0.53 -8.42 -8.37
CA GLY A 43 -0.01 -9.01 -7.12
C GLY A 43 -0.71 -8.52 -5.86
N VAL A 44 -1.66 -7.58 -5.96
CA VAL A 44 -2.38 -7.03 -4.81
C VAL A 44 -3.66 -7.82 -4.61
N VAL A 45 -3.67 -8.61 -3.53
CA VAL A 45 -4.79 -9.49 -3.18
C VAL A 45 -5.89 -8.73 -2.44
N MET A 46 -5.53 -7.70 -1.67
CA MET A 46 -6.46 -6.91 -0.88
C MET A 46 -5.86 -5.54 -0.56
N VAL A 47 -6.69 -4.50 -0.63
CA VAL A 47 -6.39 -3.14 -0.14
C VAL A 47 -7.44 -2.81 0.93
N LEU A 48 -7.00 -2.27 2.07
CA LEU A 48 -7.82 -1.88 3.22
C LEU A 48 -7.95 -0.36 3.29
#